data_AF-A0AAU1ZBU5-F1
#
_entry.id   AF-A0AAU1ZBU5-F1
#
_cell.length_a   1.000
_cell.length_b   1.000
_cell.length_c   1.000
_cell.angle_alpha   90.00
_cell.angle_beta   90.00
_cell.angle_gamma   90.00
#
_symmetry.space_group_name_H-M   'P 1'
#
loop_
_entity.id
_entity.type
_entity.pdbx_description
1 polymer ?
#
loop_
_entity_poly.entity_id
_entity_poly.type
_entity_poly.pdbx_seq_one_letter_code
_entity_poly.pdbx_strand_id
1 'polypeptide(L)'
;MNDHEKSMATGLPADHEKSTATGLPADQEKSTAAGLPADHERATATGGLPADHSTPTGGLPADHVAAFAALFGAPPEAPAVPVDWDAVEEWAGLRLPADYKAIATAYGPLDIGERLWLHTPFDREGGWFDYGSFVESGRRDAPGVLPFGATRMSDTLYWDTTASDDPDLWPVVVHLQDAANAGRDPWLRLGTPLLPALAGFVADGLRPVLARSGLAGDEAYAWTPPARRPEPTPEQRAALTEGSGLKALTALLPPPAAPRLGDRNWEWLYERLGTRLPTEYVRLMETYGGGGWCQWLRFGLPLGTGRYDLAPWAEWYGETYRELRDAHPRYHPLAAWPEPGGFLAFADSIDGDQLCWLTEGDDPDAWPLVVVPRHADQGPPLTGTLTGNLLAWLRGELATEGLPRLVRTGEDPLEIIEFAPFTDEPDDQDEGPAGTDSAGTGPAGTDSAGTGPAGTGSASTGSPPTAG
;
A
#
# COMPACT_ATOMS: atom_id res chain seq x y z
N MET A 1 -26.79 16.72 32.56
CA MET A 1 -27.67 17.43 31.61
C MET A 1 -26.87 17.45 30.33
N ASN A 2 -27.09 16.45 29.48
CA ASN A 2 -26.24 16.14 28.32
C ASN A 2 -26.80 16.84 27.09
N ASP A 3 -25.95 17.61 26.42
CA ASP A 3 -26.17 18.05 25.05
C ASP A 3 -25.49 17.06 24.10
N HIS A 4 -26.28 16.54 23.16
CA HIS A 4 -25.83 15.80 21.99
C HIS A 4 -25.97 16.74 20.79
N GLU A 5 -24.84 17.15 20.21
CA GLU A 5 -24.81 17.86 18.95
C GLU A 5 -24.27 16.91 17.87
N LYS A 6 -25.14 16.61 16.90
CA LYS A 6 -24.85 15.79 15.72
C LYS A 6 -23.94 16.56 14.77
N SER A 7 -22.74 16.04 14.54
CA SER A 7 -21.87 16.44 13.44
C SER A 7 -22.36 15.79 12.14
N MET A 8 -22.67 16.60 11.13
CA MET A 8 -22.74 16.15 9.74
C MET A 8 -21.50 16.68 9.03
N ALA A 9 -20.58 15.76 8.71
CA ALA A 9 -19.47 16.01 7.81
C ALA A 9 -19.90 15.64 6.39
N THR A 10 -19.89 16.61 5.48
CA THR A 10 -19.94 16.38 4.03
C THR A 10 -18.53 16.02 3.56
N GLY A 11 -18.39 14.78 3.10
CA GLY A 11 -17.12 14.17 2.70
C GLY A 11 -16.62 14.59 1.31
N LEU A 12 -15.30 14.58 1.17
CA LEU A 12 -14.59 14.54 -0.10
C LEU A 12 -14.85 13.17 -0.80
N PRO A 13 -15.02 13.12 -2.13
CA PRO A 13 -14.89 11.87 -2.86
C PRO A 13 -13.41 11.57 -3.10
N ALA A 14 -13.00 10.37 -2.69
CA ALA A 14 -11.69 9.79 -2.93
C ALA A 14 -11.83 8.77 -4.06
N ASP A 15 -11.45 9.16 -5.28
CA ASP A 15 -11.30 8.23 -6.39
C ASP A 15 -9.81 8.16 -6.74
N HIS A 16 -9.12 7.26 -6.03
CA HIS A 16 -7.93 6.58 -6.53
C HIS A 16 -7.92 5.18 -5.94
N GLU A 17 -8.15 4.21 -6.82
CA GLU A 17 -8.04 2.80 -6.50
C GLU A 17 -6.59 2.46 -6.15
N LYS A 18 -6.48 1.67 -5.09
CA LYS A 18 -5.21 1.16 -4.57
C LYS A 18 -4.61 0.19 -5.57
N SER A 19 -3.35 0.41 -5.93
CA SER A 19 -2.48 -0.63 -6.46
C SER A 19 -1.24 -0.78 -5.57
N THR A 20 -1.41 -1.64 -4.55
CA THR A 20 -0.41 -2.38 -3.73
C THR A 20 0.60 -1.61 -2.86
N ALA A 21 1.06 -2.06 -1.69
CA ALA A 21 0.63 -2.98 -0.63
C ALA A 21 1.66 -2.81 0.51
N THR A 22 1.28 -2.43 1.73
CA THR A 22 1.31 -3.30 2.92
C THR A 22 0.41 -2.63 3.96
N GLY A 23 -0.83 -3.09 4.08
CA GLY A 23 -1.80 -2.50 4.99
C GLY A 23 -3.18 -3.08 4.70
N LEU A 24 -3.46 -4.21 5.36
CA LEU A 24 -4.81 -4.80 5.40
C LEU A 24 -5.83 -3.71 5.78
N PRO A 25 -6.93 -3.53 5.03
CA PRO A 25 -7.90 -2.48 5.33
C PRO A 25 -8.70 -2.87 6.58
N ALA A 26 -8.62 -2.01 7.60
CA ALA A 26 -9.47 -2.06 8.77
C ALA A 26 -10.85 -1.49 8.42
N ASP A 27 -11.73 -2.33 7.87
CA ASP A 27 -13.18 -2.07 7.85
C ASP A 27 -13.95 -3.39 8.00
N GLN A 28 -14.16 -3.80 9.26
CA GLN A 28 -15.36 -4.53 9.62
C GLN A 28 -15.89 -4.04 10.97
N GLU A 29 -17.14 -3.62 10.95
CA GLU A 29 -17.94 -3.21 12.09
C GLU A 29 -17.88 -4.23 13.24
N LYS A 30 -17.73 -3.69 14.45
CA LYS A 30 -17.97 -4.29 15.78
C LYS A 30 -18.43 -5.76 15.77
N SER A 31 -17.47 -6.67 15.73
CA SER A 31 -17.61 -8.00 16.30
C SER A 31 -16.52 -8.17 17.36
N THR A 32 -16.93 -8.35 18.62
CA THR A 32 -16.02 -8.64 19.73
C THR A 32 -15.46 -10.05 19.57
N ALA A 33 -14.41 -10.21 18.77
CA ALA A 33 -13.57 -11.39 18.75
C ALA A 33 -12.26 -11.04 19.49
N ALA A 34 -12.01 -11.70 20.61
CA ALA A 34 -10.76 -11.56 21.34
C ALA A 34 -9.57 -11.99 20.46
N GLY A 35 -8.47 -11.23 20.52
CA GLY A 35 -7.18 -11.62 19.94
C GLY A 35 -6.66 -12.95 20.50
N LEU A 36 -5.52 -13.43 20.01
CA LEU A 36 -4.86 -14.63 20.55
C LEU A 36 -4.71 -14.48 22.09
N PRO A 37 -5.07 -15.50 22.90
CA PRO A 37 -4.96 -15.40 24.35
C PRO A 37 -3.50 -15.14 24.75
N ALA A 38 -3.28 -14.12 25.57
CA ALA A 38 -1.93 -13.66 25.94
C ALA A 38 -1.32 -14.37 27.17
N ASP A 39 -1.93 -15.44 27.69
CA ASP A 39 -1.49 -16.07 28.93
C ASP A 39 -0.64 -17.33 28.66
N HIS A 40 0.64 -17.12 28.36
CA HIS A 40 1.65 -18.18 28.38
C HIS A 40 2.60 -18.02 29.57
N GLU A 41 2.23 -18.61 30.72
CA GLU A 41 3.20 -18.93 31.77
C GLU A 41 3.96 -20.22 31.43
N ARG A 42 5.29 -20.17 31.60
CA ARG A 42 6.27 -21.25 31.40
C ARG A 42 5.78 -22.61 31.90
N ALA A 43 5.61 -23.57 30.99
CA ALA A 43 5.55 -24.99 31.30
C ALA A 43 6.73 -25.73 30.66
N THR A 44 7.68 -26.15 31.49
CA THR A 44 8.78 -27.04 31.11
C THR A 44 8.26 -28.47 30.96
N ALA A 45 8.23 -29.01 29.74
CA ALA A 45 7.98 -30.43 29.50
C ALA A 45 9.26 -31.10 28.96
N THR A 46 9.88 -31.92 29.80
CA THR A 46 11.01 -32.78 29.45
C THR A 46 10.45 -34.11 28.97
N GLY A 47 10.73 -34.50 27.73
CA GLY A 47 10.28 -35.79 27.19
C GLY A 47 10.86 -36.04 25.81
N GLY A 48 12.07 -36.59 25.76
CA GLY A 48 12.72 -36.97 24.51
C GLY A 48 12.08 -38.23 23.89
N LEU A 49 11.86 -38.19 22.58
CA LEU A 49 11.75 -39.38 21.72
C LEU A 49 12.92 -39.39 20.72
N PRO A 50 13.40 -40.58 20.32
CA PRO A 50 14.67 -40.71 19.62
C PRO A 50 14.55 -40.36 18.15
N ALA A 51 15.55 -39.64 17.64
CA ALA A 51 15.76 -39.45 16.21
C ALA A 51 16.29 -40.74 15.59
N ASP A 52 15.59 -41.27 14.59
CA ASP A 52 16.16 -42.24 13.67
C ASP A 52 16.26 -41.57 12.30
N HIS A 53 17.50 -41.33 11.87
CA HIS A 53 17.81 -40.64 10.63
C HIS A 53 17.95 -41.68 9.52
N SER A 54 17.09 -41.59 8.51
CA SER A 54 17.35 -42.14 7.19
C SER A 54 16.62 -41.30 6.14
N THR A 55 17.40 -40.57 5.36
CA THR A 55 16.94 -39.87 4.14
C THR A 55 16.50 -40.90 3.09
N PRO A 56 15.47 -40.59 2.30
CA PRO A 56 15.75 -40.38 0.88
C PRO A 56 14.92 -39.27 0.20
N THR A 57 15.49 -38.77 -0.88
CA THR A 57 14.97 -37.81 -1.86
C THR A 57 13.65 -38.26 -2.50
N GLY A 58 12.69 -37.33 -2.65
CA GLY A 58 11.59 -37.43 -3.64
C GLY A 58 10.19 -37.65 -3.07
N GLY A 59 9.60 -36.60 -2.50
CA GLY A 59 8.21 -36.54 -2.01
C GLY A 59 8.14 -35.80 -0.68
N LEU A 60 7.46 -34.65 -0.64
CA LEU A 60 7.14 -33.99 0.64
C LEU A 60 6.43 -35.01 1.53
N PRO A 61 6.86 -35.22 2.78
CA PRO A 61 6.50 -36.44 3.48
C PRO A 61 5.02 -36.37 3.88
N ALA A 62 4.29 -37.43 3.52
CA ALA A 62 2.83 -37.51 3.66
C ALA A 62 2.36 -37.47 5.13
N ASP A 63 3.28 -37.65 6.07
CA ASP A 63 3.07 -37.56 7.51
C ASP A 63 2.74 -36.13 7.97
N HIS A 64 3.36 -35.09 7.40
CA HIS A 64 3.04 -33.70 7.73
C HIS A 64 1.61 -33.33 7.33
N VAL A 65 1.19 -33.75 6.13
CA VAL A 65 -0.20 -33.55 5.66
C VAL A 65 -1.18 -34.30 6.57
N ALA A 66 -0.87 -35.54 6.96
CA ALA A 66 -1.69 -36.32 7.86
C ALA A 66 -1.77 -35.70 9.27
N ALA A 67 -0.67 -35.17 9.79
CA ALA A 67 -0.62 -34.48 11.08
C ALA A 67 -1.46 -33.19 11.06
N PHE A 68 -1.37 -32.40 9.99
CA PHE A 68 -2.20 -31.22 9.81
C PHE A 68 -3.69 -31.60 9.68
N ALA A 69 -4.00 -32.65 8.91
CA ALA A 69 -5.37 -33.15 8.74
C ALA A 69 -5.97 -33.68 10.05
N ALA A 70 -5.15 -34.21 10.96
CA ALA A 70 -5.60 -34.64 12.28
C ALA A 70 -6.06 -33.46 13.15
N LEU A 71 -5.49 -32.26 12.94
CA LEU A 71 -5.88 -31.03 13.64
C LEU A 71 -7.08 -30.36 12.99
N PHE A 72 -7.07 -30.23 11.66
CA PHE A 72 -7.96 -29.31 10.94
C PHE A 72 -8.89 -29.98 9.91
N GLY A 73 -8.75 -31.29 9.69
CA GLY A 73 -9.50 -32.03 8.68
C GLY A 73 -8.86 -32.05 7.30
N ALA A 74 -9.54 -32.69 6.36
CA ALA A 74 -9.06 -32.84 4.98
C ALA A 74 -8.97 -31.49 4.24
N PRO A 75 -8.16 -31.40 3.16
CA PRO A 75 -8.10 -30.21 2.32
C PRO A 75 -9.49 -29.79 1.79
N PRO A 76 -9.76 -28.47 1.64
CA PRO A 76 -10.97 -28.01 0.96
C PRO A 76 -11.07 -28.55 -0.47
N GLU A 77 -12.29 -28.81 -0.96
CA GLU A 77 -12.55 -29.54 -2.23
C GLU A 77 -11.92 -28.92 -3.48
N ALA A 78 -11.80 -27.58 -3.54
CA ALA A 78 -11.11 -26.90 -4.64
C ALA A 78 -9.61 -27.23 -4.65
N PRO A 79 -8.96 -27.41 -5.81
CA PRO A 79 -7.53 -27.70 -5.87
C PRO A 79 -6.69 -26.54 -5.32
N ALA A 80 -5.54 -26.88 -4.74
CA ALA A 80 -4.53 -25.88 -4.37
C ALA A 80 -3.80 -25.38 -5.62
N VAL A 81 -3.41 -24.11 -5.61
CA VAL A 81 -2.55 -23.52 -6.64
C VAL A 81 -1.17 -24.22 -6.57
N PRO A 82 -0.65 -24.72 -7.71
CA PRO A 82 0.69 -25.31 -7.74
C PRO A 82 1.76 -24.29 -7.33
N VAL A 83 2.72 -24.74 -6.53
CA VAL A 83 3.86 -23.94 -6.08
C VAL A 83 5.14 -24.53 -6.64
N ASP A 84 5.94 -23.71 -7.30
CA ASP A 84 7.32 -24.04 -7.67
C ASP A 84 8.24 -23.74 -6.47
N TRP A 85 8.47 -24.76 -5.63
CA TRP A 85 9.26 -24.59 -4.42
C TRP A 85 10.74 -24.32 -4.69
N ASP A 86 11.29 -24.82 -5.80
CA ASP A 86 12.68 -24.58 -6.15
C ASP A 86 12.85 -23.09 -6.49
N ALA A 87 11.93 -22.51 -7.27
CA ALA A 87 11.92 -21.09 -7.58
C ALA A 87 11.72 -20.20 -6.32
N VAL A 88 10.86 -20.63 -5.39
CA VAL A 88 10.63 -19.92 -4.12
C VAL A 88 11.88 -19.92 -3.24
N GLU A 89 12.51 -21.08 -3.03
CA GLU A 89 13.70 -21.21 -2.18
C GLU A 89 14.93 -20.54 -2.82
N GLU A 90 15.06 -20.63 -4.16
CA GLU A 90 16.08 -19.89 -4.90
C GLU A 90 15.90 -18.39 -4.69
N TRP A 91 14.70 -17.84 -4.93
CA TRP A 91 14.43 -16.42 -4.77
C TRP A 91 14.65 -15.94 -3.32
N ALA A 92 14.10 -16.65 -2.34
CA ALA A 92 14.19 -16.30 -0.92
C ALA A 92 15.61 -16.43 -0.35
N GLY A 93 16.50 -17.12 -1.06
CA GLY A 93 17.88 -17.42 -0.65
C GLY A 93 17.96 -18.34 0.56
N LEU A 94 16.87 -19.03 0.91
CA LEU A 94 16.74 -19.89 2.08
C LEU A 94 15.86 -21.09 1.74
N ARG A 95 16.15 -22.22 2.41
CA ARG A 95 15.21 -23.34 2.43
C ARG A 95 14.05 -23.05 3.39
N LEU A 96 12.87 -23.56 3.05
CA LEU A 96 11.66 -23.48 3.86
C LEU A 96 11.39 -24.79 4.63
N PRO A 97 10.68 -24.73 5.77
CA PRO A 97 10.28 -25.92 6.52
C PRO A 97 9.48 -26.91 5.66
N ALA A 98 9.79 -28.21 5.79
CA ALA A 98 9.17 -29.28 5.02
C ALA A 98 7.68 -29.43 5.32
N ASP A 99 7.27 -29.22 6.57
CA ASP A 99 5.87 -29.27 6.98
C ASP A 99 5.04 -28.16 6.31
N TYR A 100 5.55 -26.94 6.29
CA TYR A 100 4.95 -25.82 5.57
C TYR A 100 4.79 -26.12 4.08
N LYS A 101 5.87 -26.57 3.41
CA LYS A 101 5.80 -26.90 1.98
C LYS A 101 4.76 -27.98 1.69
N ALA A 102 4.69 -29.01 2.53
CA ALA A 102 3.71 -30.09 2.41
C ALA A 102 2.28 -29.58 2.59
N ILE A 103 2.03 -28.76 3.62
CA ILE A 103 0.72 -28.17 3.90
C ILE A 103 0.32 -27.21 2.77
N ALA A 104 1.17 -26.27 2.39
CA ALA A 104 0.90 -25.30 1.33
C ALA A 104 0.62 -25.98 -0.02
N THR A 105 1.33 -27.07 -0.35
CA THR A 105 1.08 -27.84 -1.59
C THR A 105 -0.28 -28.54 -1.56
N ALA A 106 -0.67 -29.11 -0.42
CA ALA A 106 -1.91 -29.89 -0.33
C ALA A 106 -3.16 -29.00 -0.08
N TYR A 107 -3.00 -27.95 0.71
CA TYR A 107 -4.07 -27.10 1.20
C TYR A 107 -4.13 -25.73 0.56
N GLY A 108 -3.08 -25.24 -0.12
CA GLY A 108 -3.02 -23.88 -0.63
C GLY A 108 -3.15 -22.81 0.48
N PRO A 109 -3.48 -21.55 0.13
CA PRO A 109 -3.67 -20.49 1.10
C PRO A 109 -4.96 -20.72 1.90
N LEU A 110 -4.86 -20.64 3.22
CA LEU A 110 -5.93 -21.02 4.14
C LEU A 110 -6.38 -19.87 5.02
N ASP A 111 -7.66 -19.89 5.34
CA ASP A 111 -8.26 -19.24 6.49
C ASP A 111 -8.53 -20.31 7.56
N ILE A 112 -7.93 -20.15 8.74
CA ILE A 112 -8.00 -21.09 9.85
C ILE A 112 -8.77 -20.42 10.98
N GLY A 113 -9.91 -21.02 11.33
CA GLY A 113 -10.73 -20.64 12.48
C GLY A 113 -11.35 -19.24 12.41
N GLU A 114 -11.39 -18.62 11.23
CA GLU A 114 -11.80 -17.22 10.99
C GLU A 114 -10.87 -16.20 11.67
N ARG A 115 -9.63 -16.59 11.98
CA ARG A 115 -8.69 -15.76 12.77
C ARG A 115 -7.30 -15.68 12.17
N LEU A 116 -6.82 -16.76 11.56
CA LEU A 116 -5.45 -16.89 11.07
C LEU A 116 -5.47 -17.16 9.57
N TRP A 117 -4.71 -16.37 8.81
CA TRP A 117 -4.33 -16.70 7.45
C TRP A 117 -3.00 -17.43 7.46
N LEU A 118 -2.97 -18.58 6.79
CA LEU A 118 -1.74 -19.24 6.37
C LEU A 118 -1.47 -18.80 4.92
N HIS A 119 -0.44 -17.98 4.73
CA HIS A 119 -0.05 -17.52 3.41
C HIS A 119 0.79 -18.58 2.72
N THR A 120 0.56 -18.76 1.42
CA THR A 120 1.37 -19.60 0.53
C THR A 120 1.90 -18.76 -0.62
N PRO A 121 2.89 -19.24 -1.38
CA PRO A 121 3.30 -18.57 -2.61
C PRO A 121 2.15 -18.62 -3.63
N PHE A 122 1.45 -17.50 -3.77
CA PHE A 122 0.50 -17.24 -4.85
C PHE A 122 0.56 -15.76 -5.21
N ASP A 123 0.12 -15.44 -6.43
CA ASP A 123 -0.18 -14.06 -6.84
C ASP A 123 -1.66 -13.97 -7.23
N ARG A 124 -2.22 -12.77 -7.15
CA ARG A 124 -3.60 -12.47 -7.48
C ARG A 124 -3.67 -11.24 -8.38
N GLU A 125 -4.37 -11.40 -9.50
CA GLU A 125 -4.71 -10.30 -10.40
C GLU A 125 -5.50 -9.21 -9.65
N GLY A 126 -5.07 -7.95 -9.78
CA GLY A 126 -5.59 -6.82 -9.02
C GLY A 126 -4.86 -6.50 -7.71
N GLY A 127 -3.73 -7.17 -7.40
CA GLY A 127 -2.72 -6.66 -6.47
C GLY A 127 -3.07 -6.70 -4.96
N TRP A 128 -4.13 -7.39 -4.56
CA TRP A 128 -4.54 -7.43 -3.15
C TRP A 128 -3.55 -8.17 -2.24
N PHE A 129 -2.81 -9.13 -2.80
CA PHE A 129 -1.76 -9.87 -2.10
C PHE A 129 -0.74 -10.41 -3.12
N ASP A 130 0.55 -10.10 -2.89
CA ASP A 130 1.68 -10.75 -3.54
C ASP A 130 2.59 -11.36 -2.46
N TYR A 131 2.96 -12.62 -2.64
CA TYR A 131 3.80 -13.34 -1.70
C TYR A 131 5.21 -12.74 -1.59
N GLY A 132 5.78 -12.24 -2.69
CA GLY A 132 7.11 -11.63 -2.69
C GLY A 132 7.15 -10.40 -1.80
N SER A 133 6.22 -9.48 -2.04
CA SER A 133 6.01 -8.25 -1.28
C SER A 133 5.77 -8.52 0.20
N PHE A 134 4.98 -9.55 0.53
CA PHE A 134 4.74 -9.98 1.92
C PHE A 134 6.04 -10.46 2.60
N VAL A 135 6.84 -11.28 1.92
CA VAL A 135 8.11 -11.80 2.46
C VAL A 135 9.14 -10.69 2.63
N GLU A 136 9.32 -9.82 1.63
CA GLU A 136 10.27 -8.70 1.69
C GLU A 136 9.90 -7.71 2.81
N SER A 137 8.63 -7.33 2.89
CA SER A 137 8.11 -6.44 3.93
C SER A 137 8.32 -7.02 5.34
N GLY A 138 7.99 -8.29 5.55
CA GLY A 138 8.18 -8.93 6.85
C GLY A 138 9.66 -9.07 7.25
N ARG A 139 10.56 -9.41 6.30
CA ARG A 139 12.01 -9.44 6.58
C ARG A 139 12.58 -8.06 6.90
N ARG A 140 11.99 -7.02 6.31
CA ARG A 140 12.34 -5.62 6.56
C ARG A 140 11.89 -5.18 7.96
N ASP A 141 10.70 -5.59 8.38
CA ASP A 141 10.14 -5.35 9.72
C ASP A 141 10.94 -6.01 10.83
N ALA A 142 11.49 -7.20 10.53
CA ALA A 142 12.19 -7.99 11.51
C ALA A 142 13.31 -8.81 10.83
N PRO A 143 14.55 -8.29 10.81
CA PRO A 143 15.68 -9.03 10.27
C PRO A 143 15.90 -10.34 11.04
N GLY A 144 16.15 -11.43 10.32
CA GLY A 144 16.35 -12.75 10.91
C GLY A 144 15.08 -13.56 11.14
N VAL A 145 13.90 -13.05 10.76
CA VAL A 145 12.67 -13.85 10.72
C VAL A 145 12.09 -13.92 9.30
N LEU A 146 11.23 -14.89 9.06
CA LEU A 146 10.56 -15.11 7.77
C LEU A 146 9.05 -15.23 7.95
N PRO A 147 8.23 -14.33 7.37
CA PRO A 147 6.80 -14.35 7.58
C PRO A 147 6.13 -15.50 6.82
N PHE A 148 5.06 -16.05 7.39
CA PHE A 148 4.29 -17.14 6.75
C PHE A 148 2.78 -17.07 6.98
N GLY A 149 2.33 -16.21 7.88
CA GLY A 149 0.92 -16.09 8.24
C GLY A 149 0.64 -14.74 8.88
N ALA A 150 -0.63 -14.39 8.93
CA ALA A 150 -1.10 -13.20 9.63
C ALA A 150 -2.44 -13.48 10.30
N THR A 151 -2.72 -12.79 11.40
CA THR A 151 -4.07 -12.78 11.97
C THR A 151 -4.91 -11.72 11.29
N ARG A 152 -6.23 -11.86 11.37
CA ARG A 152 -7.16 -10.81 10.92
C ARG A 152 -7.06 -9.51 11.73
N MET A 153 -6.30 -9.52 12.84
CA MET A 153 -6.03 -8.34 13.67
C MET A 153 -4.64 -7.75 13.41
N SER A 154 -4.01 -8.10 12.28
CA SER A 154 -2.70 -7.59 11.82
C SER A 154 -1.49 -8.09 12.61
N ASP A 155 -1.62 -9.12 13.46
CA ASP A 155 -0.43 -9.80 13.99
C ASP A 155 0.20 -10.63 12.88
N THR A 156 1.52 -10.65 12.79
CA THR A 156 2.22 -11.43 11.76
C THR A 156 2.98 -12.59 12.40
N LEU A 157 2.86 -13.76 11.80
CA LEU A 157 3.53 -14.99 12.23
C LEU A 157 4.78 -15.19 11.39
N TYR A 158 5.88 -15.50 12.07
CA TYR A 158 7.17 -15.69 11.46
C TYR A 158 7.86 -16.96 11.97
N TRP A 159 8.78 -17.49 11.17
CA TRP A 159 9.84 -18.37 11.64
C TRP A 159 11.06 -17.55 12.07
N ASP A 160 11.67 -17.85 13.21
CA ASP A 160 12.99 -17.34 13.57
C ASP A 160 14.08 -18.14 12.83
N THR A 161 14.58 -17.56 11.76
CA THR A 161 15.59 -18.18 10.88
C THR A 161 16.99 -18.19 11.50
N THR A 162 17.20 -17.45 12.59
CA THR A 162 18.50 -17.38 13.27
C THR A 162 18.70 -18.50 14.30
N ALA A 163 17.62 -19.19 14.67
CA ALA A 163 17.64 -20.19 15.73
C ALA A 163 18.34 -21.50 15.33
N SER A 164 18.39 -21.82 14.04
CA SER A 164 18.91 -23.09 13.52
C SER A 164 19.27 -22.99 12.03
N ASP A 165 20.33 -23.70 11.61
CA ASP A 165 20.64 -23.89 10.18
C ASP A 165 19.68 -24.87 9.49
N ASP A 166 18.95 -25.68 10.28
CA ASP A 166 17.90 -26.58 9.83
C ASP A 166 16.52 -25.87 9.89
N PRO A 167 15.86 -25.61 8.73
CA PRO A 167 14.56 -24.95 8.68
C PRO A 167 13.44 -25.69 9.42
N ASP A 168 13.52 -27.02 9.50
CA ASP A 168 12.50 -27.83 10.18
C ASP A 168 12.48 -27.62 11.71
N LEU A 169 13.51 -26.95 12.23
CA LEU A 169 13.65 -26.59 13.64
C LEU A 169 13.39 -25.10 13.91
N TRP A 170 13.05 -24.30 12.90
CA TRP A 170 12.79 -22.87 13.11
C TRP A 170 11.55 -22.67 14.00
N PRO A 171 11.69 -22.01 15.16
CA PRO A 171 10.56 -21.79 16.04
C PRO A 171 9.66 -20.67 15.48
N VAL A 172 8.37 -20.82 15.69
CA VAL A 172 7.38 -19.79 15.39
C VAL A 172 7.47 -18.68 16.44
N VAL A 173 7.50 -17.44 15.95
CA VAL A 173 7.35 -16.22 16.71
C VAL A 173 6.23 -15.39 16.11
N VAL A 174 5.52 -14.62 16.94
CA VAL A 174 4.41 -13.77 16.51
C VAL A 174 4.73 -12.33 16.88
N HIS A 175 4.64 -11.43 15.90
CA HIS A 175 4.72 -10.01 16.13
C HIS A 175 3.32 -9.47 16.42
N LEU A 176 3.10 -9.04 17.65
CA LEU A 176 1.83 -8.51 18.15
C LEU A 176 1.73 -7.02 17.86
N GLN A 177 0.86 -6.64 16.92
CA GLN A 177 0.77 -5.26 16.45
C GLN A 177 0.33 -4.30 17.56
N ASP A 178 -0.62 -4.72 18.39
CA ASP A 178 -1.10 -3.93 19.54
C ASP A 178 -0.01 -3.69 20.59
N ALA A 179 0.89 -4.65 20.79
CA ALA A 179 2.02 -4.49 21.70
C ALA A 179 3.06 -3.52 21.13
N ALA A 180 3.34 -3.61 19.82
CA ALA A 180 4.22 -2.67 19.11
C ALA A 180 3.68 -1.24 19.20
N ASN A 181 2.39 -1.05 18.90
CA ASN A 181 1.71 0.25 18.98
C ASN A 181 1.74 0.84 20.41
N ALA A 182 1.72 -0.03 21.43
CA ALA A 182 1.81 0.37 22.83
C ALA A 182 3.27 0.56 23.33
N GLY A 183 4.29 0.40 22.48
CA GLY A 183 5.70 0.52 22.85
C GLY A 183 6.20 -0.57 23.80
N ARG A 184 5.54 -1.74 23.83
CA ARG A 184 5.95 -2.92 24.61
C ARG A 184 6.75 -3.89 23.73
N ASP A 185 7.37 -4.93 24.31
CA ASP A 185 7.97 -6.02 23.52
C ASP A 185 6.87 -6.66 22.66
N PRO A 186 6.95 -6.56 21.32
CA PRO A 186 5.90 -7.08 20.45
C PRO A 186 6.06 -8.57 20.15
N TRP A 187 7.16 -9.21 20.58
CA TRP A 187 7.49 -10.57 20.18
C TRP A 187 6.99 -11.62 21.16
N LEU A 188 5.93 -12.33 20.76
CA LEU A 188 5.55 -13.59 21.40
C LEU A 188 6.39 -14.73 20.80
N ARG A 189 7.16 -15.41 21.66
CA ARG A 189 8.08 -16.48 21.24
C ARG A 189 7.51 -17.82 21.67
N LEU A 190 6.96 -18.60 20.73
CA LEU A 190 6.34 -19.90 21.03
C LEU A 190 7.40 -20.99 21.26
N GLY A 191 8.56 -20.85 20.61
CA GLY A 191 9.70 -21.77 20.78
C GLY A 191 9.49 -23.14 20.12
N THR A 192 8.48 -23.28 19.27
CA THR A 192 8.11 -24.54 18.61
C THR A 192 7.96 -24.35 17.10
N PRO A 193 8.25 -25.38 16.27
CA PRO A 193 8.00 -25.33 14.83
C PRO A 193 6.51 -25.23 14.48
N LEU A 194 6.19 -25.08 13.18
CA LEU A 194 4.86 -24.75 12.68
C LEU A 194 3.75 -25.69 13.20
N LEU A 195 3.85 -27.00 12.98
CA LEU A 195 2.79 -27.94 13.38
C LEU A 195 2.51 -27.94 14.89
N PRO A 196 3.51 -28.05 15.79
CA PRO A 196 3.28 -27.91 17.22
C PRO A 196 2.74 -26.53 17.65
N ALA A 197 3.15 -25.44 16.99
CA ALA A 197 2.60 -24.10 17.26
C ALA A 197 1.11 -24.02 16.93
N LEU A 198 0.70 -24.54 15.76
CA LEU A 198 -0.72 -24.61 15.37
C LEU A 198 -1.54 -25.49 16.32
N ALA A 199 -0.99 -26.62 16.78
CA ALA A 199 -1.63 -27.46 17.79
C ALA A 199 -1.81 -26.71 19.12
N GLY A 200 -0.81 -25.92 19.53
CA GLY A 200 -0.90 -25.01 20.68
C GLY A 200 -2.06 -24.02 20.53
N PHE A 201 -2.14 -23.32 19.39
CA PHE A 201 -3.25 -22.39 19.14
C PHE A 201 -4.62 -23.06 19.22
N VAL A 202 -4.78 -24.28 18.72
CA VAL A 202 -6.04 -25.05 18.84
C VAL A 202 -6.35 -25.37 20.30
N ALA A 203 -5.35 -25.78 21.09
CA ALA A 203 -5.51 -26.01 22.52
C ALA A 203 -5.92 -24.72 23.27
N ASP A 204 -5.45 -23.57 22.80
CA ASP A 204 -5.76 -22.24 23.35
C ASP A 204 -7.04 -21.61 22.76
N GLY A 205 -7.80 -22.36 21.95
CA GLY A 205 -9.13 -21.99 21.50
C GLY A 205 -9.24 -21.45 20.08
N LEU A 206 -8.22 -21.62 19.24
CA LEU A 206 -8.37 -21.52 17.78
C LEU A 206 -9.32 -22.61 17.30
N ARG A 207 -10.40 -22.21 16.60
CA ARG A 207 -11.36 -23.17 16.05
C ARG A 207 -10.68 -23.96 14.92
N PRO A 208 -10.71 -25.30 14.93
CA PRO A 208 -10.09 -26.11 13.90
C PRO A 208 -11.00 -26.23 12.66
N VAL A 209 -11.35 -25.08 12.07
CA VAL A 209 -12.18 -25.00 10.87
C VAL A 209 -11.34 -24.37 9.76
N LEU A 210 -11.37 -24.96 8.58
CA LEU A 210 -10.65 -24.47 7.40
C LEU A 210 -11.61 -23.87 6.38
N ALA A 211 -11.19 -22.76 5.77
CA ALA A 211 -11.72 -22.26 4.52
C ALA A 211 -10.57 -21.87 3.59
N ARG A 212 -10.86 -21.71 2.30
CA ARG A 212 -9.92 -21.08 1.38
C ARG A 212 -9.73 -19.62 1.79
N SER A 213 -8.50 -19.13 1.74
CA SER A 213 -8.25 -17.72 2.07
C SER A 213 -8.98 -16.82 1.07
N GLY A 214 -9.80 -15.90 1.58
CA GLY A 214 -10.44 -14.87 0.74
C GLY A 214 -9.43 -13.96 0.03
N LEU A 215 -8.18 -13.90 0.52
CA LEU A 215 -7.10 -13.14 -0.13
C LEU A 215 -6.68 -13.74 -1.48
N ALA A 216 -6.87 -15.06 -1.67
CA ALA A 216 -6.63 -15.70 -2.96
C ALA A 216 -7.75 -15.40 -3.96
N GLY A 217 -8.97 -15.17 -3.46
CA GLY A 217 -10.19 -15.07 -4.26
C GLY A 217 -10.42 -16.28 -5.18
N ASP A 218 -11.14 -16.07 -6.28
CA ASP A 218 -11.57 -17.16 -7.18
C ASP A 218 -10.49 -17.55 -8.22
N GLU A 219 -9.59 -16.62 -8.56
CA GLU A 219 -8.56 -16.77 -9.59
C GLU A 219 -7.17 -16.46 -9.00
N ALA A 220 -6.61 -17.43 -8.28
CA ALA A 220 -5.24 -17.35 -7.79
C ALA A 220 -4.28 -18.08 -8.75
N TYR A 221 -3.16 -17.44 -9.06
CA TYR A 221 -2.18 -17.94 -10.02
C TYR A 221 -0.94 -18.48 -9.31
N ALA A 222 -0.25 -19.41 -9.99
CA ALA A 222 1.05 -19.90 -9.53
C ALA A 222 1.99 -18.69 -9.39
N TRP A 223 2.56 -18.54 -8.20
CA TRP A 223 3.44 -17.41 -7.92
C TRP A 223 4.71 -17.50 -8.78
N THR A 224 5.04 -16.39 -9.42
CA THR A 224 6.29 -16.22 -10.13
C THR A 224 7.17 -15.29 -9.31
N PRO A 225 8.38 -15.71 -8.91
CA PRO A 225 9.25 -14.84 -8.13
C PRO A 225 9.54 -13.53 -8.86
N PRO A 226 9.51 -12.39 -8.14
CA PRO A 226 9.86 -11.11 -8.76
C PRO A 226 11.32 -11.13 -9.18
N ALA A 227 11.61 -10.38 -10.25
CA ALA A 227 12.97 -10.27 -10.76
C ALA A 227 13.90 -9.70 -9.68
N ARG A 228 15.05 -10.33 -9.46
CA ARG A 228 16.05 -9.81 -8.53
C ARG A 228 16.55 -8.44 -9.00
N ARG A 229 16.58 -7.49 -8.07
CA ARG A 229 17.20 -6.19 -8.30
C ARG A 229 18.68 -6.39 -8.68
N PRO A 230 19.18 -5.71 -9.71
CA PRO A 230 20.60 -5.75 -10.04
C PRO A 230 21.46 -5.24 -8.88
N GLU A 231 22.62 -5.86 -8.69
CA GLU A 231 23.61 -5.39 -7.72
C GLU A 231 23.98 -3.93 -7.95
N PRO A 232 23.97 -3.07 -6.92
CA PRO A 232 24.32 -1.67 -7.07
C PRO A 232 25.75 -1.48 -7.57
N THR A 233 25.90 -0.62 -8.58
CA THR A 233 27.20 -0.32 -9.17
C THR A 233 28.11 0.45 -8.20
N PRO A 234 29.46 0.42 -8.38
CA PRO A 234 30.37 1.23 -7.58
C PRO A 234 30.05 2.74 -7.64
N GLU A 235 29.53 3.22 -8.77
CA GLU A 235 29.15 4.61 -8.95
C GLU A 235 27.93 4.97 -8.10
N GLN A 236 26.90 4.12 -8.08
CA GLN A 236 25.73 4.29 -7.20
C GLN A 236 26.13 4.25 -5.72
N ARG A 237 27.00 3.32 -5.33
CA ARG A 237 27.53 3.24 -3.96
C ARG A 237 28.30 4.49 -3.56
N ALA A 238 29.11 5.05 -4.47
CA ALA A 238 29.80 6.31 -4.20
C ALA A 238 28.82 7.49 -4.11
N ALA A 239 27.84 7.57 -5.00
CA ALA A 239 26.83 8.63 -5.01
C ALA A 239 25.90 8.59 -3.78
N LEU A 240 25.78 7.43 -3.13
CA LEU A 240 25.06 7.30 -1.86
C LEU A 240 25.74 8.07 -0.72
N THR A 241 27.07 8.23 -0.74
CA THR A 241 27.79 8.91 0.35
C THR A 241 28.41 10.24 -0.05
N GLU A 242 28.58 10.50 -1.35
CA GLU A 242 29.34 11.64 -1.87
C GLU A 242 28.60 12.43 -2.94
N GLY A 243 29.03 13.67 -3.16
CA GLY A 243 28.50 14.55 -4.20
C GLY A 243 27.18 15.22 -3.85
N SER A 244 26.76 16.14 -4.71
CA SER A 244 25.55 16.94 -4.56
C SER A 244 24.93 17.27 -5.92
N GLY A 245 23.69 17.76 -5.87
CA GLY A 245 22.97 18.23 -7.05
C GLY A 245 22.48 17.11 -7.96
N LEU A 246 21.93 17.49 -9.12
CA LEU A 246 21.44 16.58 -10.16
C LEU A 246 22.51 15.56 -10.63
N LYS A 247 23.79 15.91 -10.59
CA LYS A 247 24.89 15.00 -10.96
C LYS A 247 24.98 13.80 -9.99
N ALA A 248 24.94 14.06 -8.69
CA ALA A 248 24.96 12.96 -7.71
C ALA A 248 23.64 12.18 -7.74
N LEU A 249 22.51 12.85 -7.99
CA LEU A 249 21.21 12.19 -8.12
C LEU A 249 21.18 11.21 -9.30
N THR A 250 21.66 11.62 -10.48
CA THR A 250 21.73 10.76 -11.68
C THR A 250 22.75 9.62 -11.57
N ALA A 251 23.83 9.81 -10.79
CA ALA A 251 24.78 8.75 -10.48
C ALA A 251 24.20 7.73 -9.49
N LEU A 252 23.38 8.18 -8.53
CA LEU A 252 22.71 7.32 -7.55
C LEU A 252 21.54 6.54 -8.17
N LEU A 253 20.72 7.24 -8.95
CA LEU A 253 19.51 6.73 -9.56
C LEU A 253 19.48 7.11 -11.05
N PRO A 254 19.92 6.23 -11.96
CA PRO A 254 19.96 6.54 -13.38
C PRO A 254 18.59 7.01 -13.91
N PRO A 255 18.56 8.07 -14.74
CA PRO A 255 17.30 8.58 -15.28
C PRO A 255 16.68 7.61 -16.32
N PRO A 256 15.36 7.69 -16.54
CA PRO A 256 14.71 6.95 -17.61
C PRO A 256 15.26 7.37 -18.99
N ALA A 257 15.29 6.42 -19.92
CA ALA A 257 15.75 6.70 -21.29
C ALA A 257 14.88 7.73 -22.04
N ALA A 258 13.59 7.80 -21.68
CA ALA A 258 12.62 8.73 -22.25
C ALA A 258 11.76 9.34 -21.13
N PRO A 259 12.19 10.46 -20.50
CA PRO A 259 11.41 11.14 -19.47
C PRO A 259 10.13 11.74 -20.06
N ARG A 260 8.98 11.49 -19.44
CA ARG A 260 7.69 12.06 -19.83
C ARG A 260 7.45 13.39 -19.11
N LEU A 261 7.30 14.47 -19.87
CA LEU A 261 6.96 15.79 -19.34
C LEU A 261 5.46 16.12 -19.47
N GLY A 262 4.76 15.48 -20.40
CA GLY A 262 3.42 15.85 -20.87
C GLY A 262 3.45 16.45 -22.28
N ASP A 263 2.27 16.81 -22.81
CA ASP A 263 2.10 17.20 -24.22
C ASP A 263 2.17 18.72 -24.48
N ARG A 264 2.42 19.52 -23.43
CA ARG A 264 2.57 20.99 -23.53
C ARG A 264 4.05 21.41 -23.53
N ASN A 265 4.29 22.71 -23.36
CA ASN A 265 5.63 23.30 -23.27
C ASN A 265 5.75 24.20 -22.03
N TRP A 266 6.97 24.56 -21.67
CA TRP A 266 7.24 25.39 -20.49
C TRP A 266 6.60 26.78 -20.56
N GLU A 267 6.49 27.38 -21.76
CA GLU A 267 5.84 28.68 -21.95
C GLU A 267 4.36 28.63 -21.56
N TRP A 268 3.64 27.60 -22.02
CA TRP A 268 2.26 27.33 -21.62
C TRP A 268 2.12 27.21 -20.10
N LEU A 269 3.04 26.47 -19.45
CA LEU A 269 2.99 26.28 -18.01
C LEU A 269 3.20 27.61 -17.26
N TYR A 270 4.19 28.41 -17.68
CA TYR A 270 4.47 29.70 -17.06
C TYR A 270 3.34 30.70 -17.26
N GLU A 271 2.68 30.70 -18.42
CA GLU A 271 1.48 31.50 -18.66
C GLU A 271 0.34 31.08 -17.74
N ARG A 272 0.11 29.76 -17.58
CA ARG A 272 -0.95 29.23 -16.72
C ARG A 272 -0.72 29.55 -15.24
N LEU A 273 0.50 29.36 -14.75
CA LEU A 273 0.87 29.64 -13.37
C LEU A 273 1.16 31.14 -13.11
N GLY A 274 1.18 31.99 -14.14
CA GLY A 274 1.55 33.40 -14.00
C GLY A 274 2.95 33.64 -13.41
N THR A 275 3.81 32.63 -13.39
CA THR A 275 5.16 32.67 -12.81
C THR A 275 6.07 31.63 -13.45
N ARG A 276 7.38 31.86 -13.36
CA ARG A 276 8.38 30.84 -13.72
C ARG A 276 8.57 29.88 -12.55
N LEU A 277 9.05 28.68 -12.85
CA LEU A 277 9.46 27.70 -11.85
C LEU A 277 10.97 27.77 -11.60
N PRO A 278 11.46 27.28 -10.45
CA PRO A 278 12.89 27.18 -10.19
C PRO A 278 13.61 26.41 -11.31
N THR A 279 14.76 26.93 -11.74
CA THR A 279 15.61 26.36 -12.80
C THR A 279 16.03 24.93 -12.46
N GLU A 280 16.28 24.64 -11.19
CA GLU A 280 16.64 23.29 -10.73
C GLU A 280 15.50 22.28 -10.95
N TYR A 281 14.25 22.69 -10.72
CA TYR A 281 13.08 21.84 -10.98
C TYR A 281 12.93 21.54 -12.45
N VAL A 282 13.03 22.56 -13.31
CA VAL A 282 12.97 22.39 -14.78
C VAL A 282 13.98 21.35 -15.24
N ARG A 283 15.24 21.45 -14.79
CA ARG A 283 16.30 20.48 -15.13
C ARG A 283 16.03 19.08 -14.59
N LEU A 284 15.52 18.97 -13.36
CA LEU A 284 15.15 17.70 -12.76
C LEU A 284 14.08 17.01 -13.61
N MET A 285 13.02 17.74 -13.96
CA MET A 285 11.94 17.19 -14.78
C MET A 285 12.38 16.88 -16.21
N GLU A 286 13.22 17.70 -16.83
CA GLU A 286 13.79 17.38 -18.15
C GLU A 286 14.67 16.11 -18.13
N THR A 287 15.17 15.73 -16.95
CA THR A 287 16.01 14.53 -16.76
C THR A 287 15.19 13.30 -16.38
N TYR A 288 14.21 13.42 -15.50
CA TYR A 288 13.44 12.29 -14.96
C TYR A 288 11.99 12.22 -15.48
N GLY A 289 11.40 13.34 -15.86
CA GLY A 289 9.97 13.42 -16.15
C GLY A 289 9.10 13.29 -14.89
N GLY A 290 7.80 13.08 -15.09
CA GLY A 290 6.89 12.68 -14.01
C GLY A 290 7.03 11.19 -13.68
N GLY A 291 6.78 10.84 -12.42
CA GLY A 291 6.92 9.49 -11.91
C GLY A 291 6.89 9.40 -10.39
N GLY A 292 6.94 8.16 -9.90
CA GLY A 292 7.02 7.83 -8.47
C GLY A 292 8.46 7.60 -8.02
N TRP A 293 8.86 8.22 -6.92
CA TRP A 293 10.13 8.00 -6.24
C TRP A 293 9.89 7.05 -5.07
N CYS A 294 10.55 5.89 -5.09
CA CYS A 294 10.48 4.84 -4.06
C CYS A 294 9.04 4.43 -3.68
N GLN A 295 8.12 4.43 -4.66
CA GLN A 295 6.65 4.24 -4.47
C GLN A 295 6.02 5.13 -3.39
N TRP A 296 6.68 6.22 -2.99
CA TRP A 296 6.25 7.05 -1.88
C TRP A 296 5.94 8.48 -2.32
N LEU A 297 6.82 9.08 -3.12
CA LEU A 297 6.73 10.48 -3.50
C LEU A 297 6.46 10.60 -4.99
N ARG A 298 5.34 11.22 -5.37
CA ARG A 298 4.90 11.38 -6.75
C ARG A 298 5.24 12.77 -7.28
N PHE A 299 5.84 12.82 -8.46
CA PHE A 299 6.02 14.05 -9.23
C PHE A 299 5.08 14.00 -10.43
N GLY A 300 4.08 14.89 -10.46
CA GLY A 300 3.14 15.00 -11.58
C GLY A 300 3.83 15.45 -12.88
N LEU A 301 3.18 15.24 -14.03
CA LEU A 301 3.72 15.74 -15.29
C LEU A 301 3.71 17.27 -15.27
N PRO A 302 4.86 17.96 -15.45
CA PRO A 302 4.90 19.41 -15.37
C PRO A 302 4.18 20.07 -16.55
N LEU A 303 4.18 19.42 -17.71
CA LEU A 303 3.58 19.89 -18.96
C LEU A 303 2.33 19.08 -19.34
N GLY A 304 1.76 18.37 -18.37
CA GLY A 304 0.53 17.62 -18.52
C GLY A 304 -0.72 18.47 -18.22
N THR A 305 -1.89 17.92 -18.54
CA THR A 305 -3.19 18.57 -18.31
C THR A 305 -4.18 17.69 -17.55
N GLY A 306 -3.76 16.50 -17.13
CA GLY A 306 -4.53 15.60 -16.29
C GLY A 306 -4.74 16.16 -14.88
N ARG A 307 -5.71 15.60 -14.17
CA ARG A 307 -6.11 16.06 -12.82
C ARG A 307 -4.93 16.13 -11.84
N TYR A 308 -4.00 15.18 -11.96
CA TYR A 308 -2.87 15.00 -11.06
C TYR A 308 -1.55 15.57 -11.58
N ASP A 309 -1.59 16.27 -12.71
CA ASP A 309 -0.45 16.98 -13.28
C ASP A 309 -0.24 18.31 -12.57
N LEU A 310 0.97 18.88 -12.68
CA LEU A 310 1.42 19.96 -11.79
C LEU A 310 0.44 21.13 -11.69
N ALA A 311 0.03 21.72 -12.82
CA ALA A 311 -0.79 22.93 -12.79
C ALA A 311 -2.23 22.67 -12.30
N PRO A 312 -2.98 21.69 -12.85
CA PRO A 312 -4.31 21.35 -12.34
C PRO A 312 -4.30 20.96 -10.85
N TRP A 313 -3.30 20.19 -10.42
CA TRP A 313 -3.18 19.77 -9.03
C TRP A 313 -2.89 20.94 -8.08
N ALA A 314 -1.93 21.80 -8.43
CA ALA A 314 -1.58 22.96 -7.63
C ALA A 314 -2.75 23.94 -7.46
N GLU A 315 -3.53 24.16 -8.52
CA GLU A 315 -4.75 24.98 -8.50
C GLU A 315 -5.81 24.36 -7.56
N TRP A 316 -6.12 23.08 -7.75
CA TRP A 316 -7.14 22.37 -6.97
C TRP A 316 -6.77 22.25 -5.49
N TYR A 317 -5.53 21.86 -5.19
CA TYR A 317 -5.06 21.72 -3.82
C TYR A 317 -4.98 23.08 -3.13
N GLY A 318 -4.51 24.12 -3.82
CA GLY A 318 -4.51 25.49 -3.28
C GLY A 318 -5.91 26.02 -2.97
N GLU A 319 -6.91 25.70 -3.79
CA GLU A 319 -8.32 26.01 -3.51
C GLU A 319 -8.86 25.27 -2.30
N THR A 320 -8.68 23.96 -2.26
CA THR A 320 -9.13 23.10 -1.15
C THR A 320 -8.47 23.52 0.17
N TYR A 321 -7.18 23.83 0.15
CA TYR A 321 -6.46 24.31 1.31
C TYR A 321 -7.00 25.66 1.83
N ARG A 322 -7.41 26.58 0.94
CA ARG A 322 -8.05 27.84 1.36
C ARG A 322 -9.36 27.59 2.10
N GLU A 323 -10.18 26.66 1.63
CA GLU A 323 -11.42 26.26 2.32
C GLU A 323 -11.12 25.66 3.72
N LEU A 324 -10.12 24.78 3.79
CA LEU A 324 -9.66 24.19 5.06
C LEU A 324 -9.10 25.24 6.01
N ARG A 325 -8.37 26.23 5.50
CA ARG A 325 -7.88 27.36 6.29
C ARG A 325 -9.00 28.25 6.80
N ASP A 326 -10.03 28.51 6.01
CA ASP A 326 -11.17 29.31 6.46
C ASP A 326 -11.94 28.63 7.60
N ALA A 327 -12.10 27.30 7.52
CA ALA A 327 -12.75 26.50 8.56
C ALA A 327 -11.84 26.25 9.79
N HIS A 328 -10.54 26.04 9.54
CA HIS A 328 -9.58 25.51 10.50
C HIS A 328 -8.22 26.22 10.42
N PRO A 329 -8.15 27.55 10.66
CA PRO A 329 -6.96 28.36 10.40
C PRO A 329 -5.77 28.02 11.30
N ARG A 330 -6.02 27.40 12.46
CA ARG A 330 -4.96 26.95 13.37
C ARG A 330 -4.13 25.80 12.79
N TYR A 331 -4.77 24.92 12.01
CA TYR A 331 -4.13 23.74 11.43
C TYR A 331 -3.61 24.02 10.00
N HIS A 332 -4.05 25.12 9.37
CA HIS A 332 -3.70 25.48 8.00
C HIS A 332 -3.15 26.92 7.93
N PRO A 333 -1.99 27.21 8.54
CA PRO A 333 -1.53 28.59 8.76
C PRO A 333 -0.98 29.28 7.49
N LEU A 334 -0.63 28.53 6.45
CA LEU A 334 -0.01 29.07 5.24
C LEU A 334 -0.98 29.81 4.31
N ALA A 335 -0.42 30.67 3.46
CA ALA A 335 -1.09 31.14 2.25
C ALA A 335 -0.98 30.07 1.15
N ALA A 336 -1.96 30.00 0.25
CA ALA A 336 -1.91 29.12 -0.92
C ALA A 336 -1.75 29.97 -2.18
N TRP A 337 -0.89 29.57 -3.11
CA TRP A 337 -0.75 30.23 -4.40
C TRP A 337 -2.13 30.33 -5.09
N PRO A 338 -2.50 31.48 -5.71
CA PRO A 338 -1.65 32.63 -6.09
C PRO A 338 -1.58 33.76 -5.05
N GLU A 339 -1.94 33.54 -3.79
CA GLU A 339 -1.73 34.54 -2.75
C GLU A 339 -0.22 34.86 -2.60
N PRO A 340 0.17 36.12 -2.30
CA PRO A 340 1.57 36.48 -2.11
C PRO A 340 2.26 35.64 -1.03
N GLY A 341 3.40 35.01 -1.38
CA GLY A 341 4.10 34.08 -0.48
C GLY A 341 3.37 32.75 -0.25
N GLY A 342 2.30 32.48 -1.01
CA GLY A 342 1.56 31.24 -0.92
C GLY A 342 2.38 30.04 -1.40
N PHE A 343 2.07 28.86 -0.89
CA PHE A 343 2.72 27.65 -1.36
C PHE A 343 2.19 27.24 -2.74
N LEU A 344 3.06 26.72 -3.59
CA LEU A 344 2.75 26.11 -4.89
C LEU A 344 3.17 24.63 -4.84
N ALA A 345 2.19 23.72 -4.82
CA ALA A 345 2.43 22.28 -4.78
C ALA A 345 2.98 21.76 -6.12
N PHE A 346 3.96 20.84 -6.06
CA PHE A 346 4.53 20.22 -7.25
C PHE A 346 4.73 18.70 -7.14
N ALA A 347 4.66 18.16 -5.93
CA ALA A 347 4.76 16.73 -5.64
C ALA A 347 3.97 16.38 -4.38
N ASP A 348 3.61 15.11 -4.24
CA ASP A 348 2.78 14.60 -3.15
C ASP A 348 3.21 13.22 -2.69
N SER A 349 3.06 12.94 -1.39
CA SER A 349 3.26 11.60 -0.84
C SER A 349 2.03 10.72 -1.08
N ILE A 350 2.20 9.40 -0.98
CA ILE A 350 1.07 8.44 -0.99
C ILE A 350 0.06 8.68 0.14
N ASP A 351 0.48 9.35 1.23
CA ASP A 351 -0.40 9.72 2.35
C ASP A 351 -1.13 11.05 2.11
N GLY A 352 -0.77 11.78 1.04
CA GLY A 352 -1.38 13.05 0.65
C GLY A 352 -0.69 14.29 1.22
N ASP A 353 0.51 14.17 1.77
CA ASP A 353 1.36 15.31 2.13
C ASP A 353 1.88 15.98 0.86
N GLN A 354 2.04 17.31 0.87
CA GLN A 354 2.47 18.04 -0.32
C GLN A 354 3.89 18.58 -0.16
N LEU A 355 4.70 18.43 -1.20
CA LEU A 355 5.93 19.18 -1.37
C LEU A 355 5.65 20.41 -2.24
N CYS A 356 6.00 21.57 -1.70
CA CYS A 356 5.66 22.85 -2.28
C CYS A 356 6.87 23.80 -2.29
N TRP A 357 6.81 24.82 -3.15
CA TRP A 357 7.61 26.03 -2.98
C TRP A 357 6.78 27.11 -2.28
N LEU A 358 7.37 27.86 -1.36
CA LEU A 358 6.82 29.12 -0.91
C LEU A 358 7.20 30.19 -1.95
N THR A 359 6.21 30.76 -2.65
CA THR A 359 6.46 31.73 -3.73
C THR A 359 6.77 33.12 -3.17
N GLU A 360 7.85 33.21 -2.39
CA GLU A 360 8.33 34.41 -1.71
C GLU A 360 9.32 35.18 -2.59
N GLY A 361 8.98 36.45 -2.90
CA GLY A 361 9.81 37.30 -3.75
C GLY A 361 9.75 36.95 -5.24
N ASP A 362 10.47 37.73 -6.03
CA ASP A 362 10.38 37.71 -7.50
C ASP A 362 11.32 36.71 -8.18
N ASP A 363 12.22 36.06 -7.43
CA ASP A 363 13.19 35.10 -7.95
C ASP A 363 12.79 33.67 -7.58
N PRO A 364 12.26 32.86 -8.54
CA PRO A 364 11.89 31.48 -8.27
C PRO A 364 13.05 30.61 -7.81
N ASP A 365 14.28 30.90 -8.21
CA ASP A 365 15.45 30.11 -7.78
C ASP A 365 15.77 30.32 -6.28
N ALA A 366 15.18 31.32 -5.64
CA ALA A 366 15.30 31.60 -4.21
C ALA A 366 14.12 31.09 -3.37
N TRP A 367 13.07 30.52 -3.99
CA TRP A 367 11.88 30.08 -3.26
C TRP A 367 12.18 28.94 -2.29
N PRO A 368 11.84 29.08 -1.00
CA PRO A 368 12.00 28.00 -0.03
C PRO A 368 11.13 26.79 -0.37
N LEU A 369 11.66 25.60 -0.10
CA LEU A 369 10.87 24.38 -0.12
C LEU A 369 10.13 24.21 1.20
N VAL A 370 8.92 23.66 1.17
CA VAL A 370 8.14 23.34 2.36
C VAL A 370 7.35 22.05 2.15
N VAL A 371 7.15 21.29 3.22
CA VAL A 371 6.19 20.19 3.26
C VAL A 371 4.93 20.69 3.93
N VAL A 372 3.78 20.50 3.29
CA VAL A 372 2.45 20.71 3.87
C VAL A 372 1.91 19.34 4.29
N PRO A 373 2.11 18.94 5.56
CA PRO A 373 1.70 17.61 6.00
C PRO A 373 0.19 17.51 6.14
N ARG A 374 -0.37 16.33 5.85
CA ARG A 374 -1.81 16.06 5.99
C ARG A 374 -2.21 15.76 7.44
N HIS A 375 -1.31 15.11 8.18
CA HIS A 375 -1.61 14.50 9.48
C HIS A 375 -0.78 15.08 10.65
N ALA A 376 -0.10 16.19 10.43
CA ALA A 376 0.73 16.85 11.44
C ALA A 376 0.62 18.37 11.37
N ASP A 377 1.12 19.04 12.40
CA ASP A 377 1.23 20.51 12.39
C ASP A 377 2.29 20.96 11.36
N GLN A 378 2.07 22.15 10.79
CA GLN A 378 2.98 22.74 9.81
C GLN A 378 4.39 22.96 10.39
N GLY A 379 5.38 22.30 9.79
CA GLY A 379 6.80 22.48 10.08
C GLY A 379 7.41 23.72 9.39
N PRO A 380 8.68 24.06 9.71
CA PRO A 380 9.41 25.13 9.03
C PRO A 380 9.75 24.75 7.57
N PRO A 381 10.12 25.72 6.72
CA PRO A 381 10.67 25.43 5.39
C PRO A 381 11.94 24.55 5.47
N LEU A 382 12.11 23.71 4.46
CA LEU A 382 13.30 22.88 4.28
C LEU A 382 14.52 23.75 3.94
N THR A 383 15.68 23.35 4.44
CA THR A 383 16.96 24.01 4.13
C THR A 383 17.64 23.36 2.93
N GLY A 384 18.17 24.17 2.01
CA GLY A 384 18.91 23.66 0.84
C GLY A 384 18.07 23.63 -0.44
N THR A 385 18.57 22.93 -1.45
CA THR A 385 17.95 22.89 -2.79
C THR A 385 17.02 21.67 -2.94
N LEU A 386 16.23 21.61 -4.02
CA LEU A 386 15.34 20.48 -4.30
C LEU A 386 16.12 19.19 -4.47
N THR A 387 17.15 19.19 -5.32
CA THR A 387 17.96 17.98 -5.52
C THR A 387 18.78 17.63 -4.29
N GLY A 388 19.17 18.63 -3.49
CA GLY A 388 19.83 18.41 -2.20
C GLY A 388 18.92 17.70 -1.18
N ASN A 389 17.68 18.14 -1.04
CA ASN A 389 16.71 17.52 -0.13
C ASN A 389 16.28 16.14 -0.62
N LEU A 390 16.07 15.96 -1.93
CA LEU A 390 15.76 14.66 -2.52
C LEU A 390 16.91 13.67 -2.32
N LEU A 391 18.17 14.09 -2.53
CA LEU A 391 19.34 13.27 -2.22
C LEU A 391 19.44 12.93 -0.72
N ALA A 392 19.26 13.90 0.17
CA ALA A 392 19.31 13.66 1.61
C ALA A 392 18.21 12.67 2.04
N TRP A 393 17.03 12.75 1.44
CA TRP A 393 15.95 11.79 1.68
C TRP A 393 16.29 10.38 1.17
N LEU A 394 16.78 10.27 -0.07
CA LEU A 394 17.22 8.99 -0.66
C LEU A 394 18.36 8.35 0.15
N ARG A 395 19.23 9.14 0.75
CA ARG A 395 20.32 8.68 1.65
C ARG A 395 19.84 8.31 3.06
N GLY A 396 18.56 8.53 3.39
CA GLY A 396 18.03 8.34 4.74
C GLY A 396 18.49 9.38 5.77
N GLU A 397 19.01 10.52 5.31
CA GLU A 397 19.54 11.61 6.13
C GLU A 397 18.48 12.67 6.46
N LEU A 398 17.44 12.79 5.62
CA LEU A 398 16.32 13.71 5.81
C LEU A 398 15.09 12.98 6.33
N ALA A 399 14.47 13.54 7.37
CA ALA A 399 13.15 13.16 7.85
C ALA A 399 12.45 14.38 8.44
N THR A 400 11.19 14.60 8.08
CA THR A 400 10.30 15.61 8.65
C THR A 400 8.86 15.10 8.59
N GLU A 401 7.94 15.74 9.31
CA GLU A 401 6.52 15.48 9.15
C GLU A 401 6.10 15.62 7.67
N GLY A 402 5.39 14.61 7.15
CA GLY A 402 5.01 14.47 5.73
C GLY A 402 6.11 14.00 4.77
N LEU A 403 7.35 13.83 5.25
CA LEU A 403 8.44 13.21 4.49
C LEU A 403 9.29 12.34 5.44
N PRO A 404 8.81 11.12 5.77
CA PRO A 404 9.49 10.24 6.71
C PRO A 404 10.83 9.76 6.17
N ARG A 405 11.70 9.27 7.06
CA ARG A 405 12.97 8.68 6.65
C ARG A 405 12.73 7.48 5.72
N LEU A 406 13.40 7.45 4.57
CA LEU A 406 13.21 6.41 3.55
C LEU A 406 13.63 5.00 4.04
N VAL A 407 14.77 4.91 4.71
CA VAL A 407 15.32 3.66 5.28
C VAL A 407 15.23 3.63 6.79
N ARG A 408 15.09 2.43 7.35
CA ARG A 408 15.32 2.19 8.77
C ARG A 408 16.82 2.13 9.06
N THR A 409 17.17 2.29 10.33
CA THR A 409 18.57 2.18 10.78
C THR A 409 19.14 0.81 10.42
N GLY A 410 20.19 0.78 9.58
CA GLY A 410 20.90 -0.45 9.19
C GLY A 410 20.45 -1.06 7.87
N GLU A 411 19.39 -0.54 7.24
CA GLU A 411 19.04 -0.91 5.86
C GLU A 411 19.98 -0.21 4.86
N ASP A 412 20.32 -0.90 3.76
CA ASP A 412 21.03 -0.29 2.63
C ASP A 412 19.98 0.43 1.73
N PRO A 413 20.03 1.77 1.58
CA PRO A 413 19.10 2.49 0.72
C PRO A 413 19.04 2.00 -0.72
N LEU A 414 20.14 1.42 -1.25
CA LEU A 414 20.17 0.94 -2.63
C LEU A 414 19.26 -0.28 -2.87
N GLU A 415 18.84 -0.97 -1.82
CA GLU A 415 17.85 -2.06 -1.89
C GLU A 415 16.43 -1.55 -2.15
N ILE A 416 16.16 -0.27 -1.88
CA ILE A 416 14.80 0.29 -1.98
C ILE A 416 14.70 1.51 -2.91
N ILE A 417 15.78 2.26 -3.12
CA ILE A 417 15.77 3.43 -4.00
C ILE A 417 15.34 3.00 -5.41
N GLU A 418 14.27 3.60 -5.90
CA GLU A 418 13.79 3.39 -7.26
C GLU A 418 13.05 4.61 -7.78
N PHE A 419 12.95 4.68 -9.10
CA PHE A 419 12.12 5.66 -9.81
C PHE A 419 11.28 4.93 -10.84
N ALA A 420 9.96 5.07 -10.73
CA ALA A 420 8.98 4.54 -11.66
C ALA A 420 8.48 5.69 -12.56
N PRO A 421 8.98 5.82 -13.81
CA PRO A 421 8.54 6.87 -14.73
C PRO A 421 7.09 6.64 -15.16
N PHE A 422 6.33 7.72 -15.36
CA PHE A 422 5.05 7.62 -16.06
C PHE A 422 5.25 7.28 -17.54
N THR A 423 4.45 6.35 -18.05
CA THR A 423 4.49 5.86 -19.44
C THR A 423 3.29 6.39 -20.24
N ASP A 424 3.34 6.23 -21.56
CA ASP A 424 2.27 6.60 -22.50
C ASP A 424 1.12 5.57 -22.54
N GLU A 425 1.25 4.47 -21.78
CA GLU A 425 0.18 3.48 -21.72
C GLU A 425 -1.03 4.11 -21.04
N PRO A 426 -2.24 3.94 -21.60
CA PRO A 426 -3.44 4.37 -20.91
C PRO A 426 -3.46 3.67 -19.56
N ASP A 427 -3.59 4.44 -18.48
CA ASP A 427 -3.93 3.90 -17.19
C ASP A 427 -5.28 3.20 -17.39
N ASP A 428 -5.31 1.87 -17.47
CA ASP A 428 -6.54 1.06 -17.51
C ASP A 428 -7.37 1.25 -16.21
N GLN A 429 -6.93 2.12 -15.31
CA GLN A 429 -7.56 2.53 -14.05
C GLN A 429 -8.52 3.73 -14.18
N ASP A 430 -8.75 4.26 -15.39
CA ASP A 430 -9.65 5.41 -15.62
C ASP A 430 -11.03 5.02 -16.22
N GLU A 431 -11.44 3.75 -16.07
CA GLU A 431 -12.86 3.36 -16.19
C GLU A 431 -13.49 3.23 -14.79
N GLY A 432 -13.82 4.37 -14.19
CA GLY A 432 -14.76 4.39 -13.07
C GLY A 432 -16.07 3.67 -13.46
N PRO A 433 -16.75 2.98 -12.52
CA PRO A 433 -17.91 2.17 -12.85
C PRO A 433 -18.94 3.04 -13.56
N ALA A 434 -19.28 2.64 -14.80
CA ALA A 434 -20.37 3.23 -15.55
C ALA A 434 -21.58 3.36 -14.62
N GLY A 435 -21.90 4.61 -14.27
CA GLY A 435 -23.02 4.92 -13.41
C GLY A 435 -24.24 4.21 -13.96
N THR A 436 -24.71 3.19 -13.22
CA THR A 436 -26.01 2.61 -13.49
C THR A 436 -27.03 3.69 -13.17
N ASP A 437 -27.41 4.44 -14.19
CA ASP A 437 -28.59 5.30 -14.20
C ASP A 437 -29.79 4.42 -13.87
N SER A 438 -30.10 4.29 -12.58
CA SER A 438 -31.39 3.81 -12.12
C SER A 438 -32.41 4.93 -12.28
N ALA A 439 -32.69 5.28 -13.53
CA ALA A 439 -33.90 6.00 -13.90
C ALA A 439 -35.08 5.02 -13.73
N GLY A 440 -35.82 5.20 -12.63
CA GLY A 440 -37.06 4.49 -12.38
C GLY A 440 -38.01 4.60 -13.57
N THR A 441 -38.21 3.47 -14.25
CA THR A 441 -39.26 3.33 -15.27
C THR A 441 -40.31 2.37 -14.73
N GLY A 442 -41.39 2.93 -14.21
CA GLY A 442 -42.61 2.19 -13.94
C GLY A 442 -43.20 1.60 -15.24
N PRO A 443 -43.90 0.45 -15.18
CA PRO A 443 -44.34 -0.24 -16.38
C PRO A 443 -45.56 0.48 -16.98
N ALA A 444 -45.38 1.09 -18.15
CA ALA A 444 -46.50 1.44 -19.03
C ALA A 444 -46.76 0.28 -19.97
N GLY A 445 -47.92 -0.34 -19.80
CA GLY A 445 -48.42 -1.42 -20.65
C GLY A 445 -48.61 -0.97 -22.09
N THR A 446 -48.25 -1.86 -23.01
CA THR A 446 -48.54 -1.76 -24.43
C THR A 446 -49.97 -2.23 -24.68
N ASP A 447 -50.88 -1.33 -25.01
CA ASP A 447 -52.16 -1.66 -25.64
C ASP A 447 -52.01 -1.66 -27.17
N SER A 448 -52.39 -2.78 -27.78
CA SER A 448 -52.64 -2.91 -29.21
C SER A 448 -54.15 -2.98 -29.47
N ALA A 449 -54.62 -2.02 -30.27
CA ALA A 449 -55.75 -2.04 -31.20
C ALA A 449 -57.06 -2.79 -30.84
N GLY A 450 -58.18 -2.06 -30.88
CA GLY A 450 -59.46 -2.62 -31.35
C GLY A 450 -60.76 -1.98 -30.86
N THR A 451 -61.36 -1.16 -31.72
CA THR A 451 -62.83 -0.95 -31.89
C THR A 451 -63.59 -0.08 -30.86
N GLY A 452 -64.21 1.02 -31.34
CA GLY A 452 -65.03 1.97 -30.55
C GLY A 452 -66.46 1.52 -30.25
N PRO A 453 -67.49 2.40 -30.14
CA PRO A 453 -67.49 3.86 -30.00
C PRO A 453 -68.42 4.39 -28.85
N ALA A 454 -68.53 5.73 -28.80
CA ALA A 454 -69.66 6.54 -28.30
C ALA A 454 -69.59 7.15 -26.88
N GLY A 455 -69.86 8.47 -26.83
CA GLY A 455 -70.47 9.12 -25.67
C GLY A 455 -69.82 10.43 -25.21
N THR A 456 -70.31 11.56 -25.77
CA THR A 456 -70.70 12.81 -25.06
C THR A 456 -69.89 13.21 -23.80
N GLY A 457 -69.26 14.37 -23.66
CA GLY A 457 -69.64 15.72 -24.08
C GLY A 457 -69.23 16.72 -22.97
N SER A 458 -69.23 18.00 -23.31
CA SER A 458 -69.02 19.19 -22.45
C SER A 458 -67.58 19.46 -21.98
N ALA A 459 -66.85 20.44 -22.49
CA ALA A 459 -67.05 21.89 -22.64
C ALA A 459 -66.58 22.74 -21.44
N SER A 460 -66.04 23.91 -21.81
CA SER A 460 -65.76 25.12 -21.02
C SER A 460 -64.35 25.23 -20.40
N THR A 461 -63.43 25.96 -21.05
CA THR A 461 -63.08 27.41 -20.84
C THR A 461 -62.47 27.68 -19.45
N GLY A 462 -61.34 28.35 -19.28
CA GLY A 462 -60.81 29.47 -20.04
C GLY A 462 -59.46 29.95 -19.47
N SER A 463 -58.86 30.84 -20.25
CA SER A 463 -57.54 31.48 -20.16
C SER A 463 -57.25 32.29 -18.87
N PRO A 464 -55.98 32.72 -18.67
CA PRO A 464 -55.38 33.16 -17.39
C PRO A 464 -55.55 34.67 -17.14
N PRO A 465 -54.90 35.27 -16.12
CA PRO A 465 -53.63 35.95 -16.42
C PRO A 465 -52.61 36.13 -15.27
N THR A 466 -51.36 36.36 -15.69
CA THR A 466 -50.26 37.22 -15.16
C THR A 466 -50.04 37.49 -13.66
N ALA A 467 -48.79 37.19 -13.28
CA ALA A 467 -47.77 38.07 -12.70
C ALA A 467 -48.03 38.82 -11.37
N GLY A 468 -47.17 38.48 -10.42
CA GLY A 468 -46.78 39.24 -9.24
C GLY A 468 -45.54 38.58 -8.65
#